data_AF-A0A8T5NM91-F1
#
_entry.id   AF-A0A8T5NM91-F1
#
_cell.length_a   1.000
_cell.length_b   1.000
_cell.length_c   1.000
_cell.angle_alpha   90.00
_cell.angle_beta   90.00
_cell.angle_gamma   90.00
#
_symmetry.space_group_name_H-M   'P 1'
#
loop_
_entity.id
_entity.type
_entity.pdbx_description
1 polymer ?
#
loop_
_entity_poly.entity_id
_entity_poly.type
_entity_poly.pdbx_seq_one_letter_code
_entity_poly.pdbx_strand_id
1 'polypeptide(L)' 'MPSHLLSIADISYTDIISLLDTASDLKGKRTRGKASASLKNKTLGMLFEKSSTRTRISFEVA' A
#
# COMPACT_ATOMS: atom_id res chain seq x y z
N MET A 1 -5.67 12.98 -2.28
CA MET A 1 -5.92 11.54 -2.48
C MET A 1 -7.36 11.16 -2.14
N PRO A 2 -8.01 10.34 -3.00
CA PRO A 2 -9.34 9.80 -2.74
C PRO A 2 -9.35 8.84 -1.54
N SER A 3 -10.51 8.72 -0.88
CA SER A 3 -10.69 7.80 0.26
C SER A 3 -10.69 6.32 -0.12
N HIS A 4 -11.00 6.00 -1.38
CA HIS A 4 -11.00 4.66 -1.95
C HIS A 4 -10.18 4.63 -3.25
N LEU A 5 -9.48 3.53 -3.49
CA LEU A 5 -8.74 3.29 -4.73
C LEU A 5 -9.47 2.22 -5.54
N LEU A 6 -10.37 2.66 -6.43
CA LEU A 6 -11.17 1.77 -7.29
C LEU A 6 -10.65 1.78 -8.74
N SER A 7 -10.27 2.96 -9.25
CA SER A 7 -9.64 3.12 -10.56
C SER A 7 -8.46 4.07 -10.49
N ILE A 8 -7.47 3.86 -11.35
CA ILE A 8 -6.35 4.81 -11.52
C ILE A 8 -6.83 6.14 -12.13
N ALA A 9 -7.96 6.12 -12.85
CA ALA A 9 -8.58 7.31 -13.43
C ALA A 9 -9.13 8.27 -12.36
N ASP A 10 -9.37 7.77 -11.14
CA ASP A 10 -9.88 8.57 -10.02
C ASP A 10 -8.76 9.33 -9.29
N ILE A 11 -7.49 9.08 -9.64
CA ILE A 11 -6.34 9.71 -9.00
C ILE A 11 -5.77 10.82 -9.89
N SER A 12 -5.57 11.99 -9.28
CA SER A 12 -4.86 13.10 -9.93
C SER A 12 -3.37 12.78 -10.15
N TYR A 13 -2.75 13.39 -11.15
CA TYR A 13 -1.30 13.23 -11.40
C TYR A 13 -0.46 13.48 -10.13
N THR A 14 -0.76 14.56 -9.40
CA THR A 14 -0.05 14.93 -8.17
C THR A 14 -0.20 13.88 -7.07
N ASP A 15 -1.38 13.28 -6.95
CA ASP A 15 -1.64 12.22 -5.98
C ASP A 15 -0.89 10.92 -6.35
N ILE A 16 -0.81 10.56 -7.64
CA ILE A 16 0.00 9.42 -8.10
C ILE A 16 1.48 9.62 -7.74
N ILE A 17 2.03 10.81 -8.02
CA ILE A 17 3.43 11.11 -7.67
C ILE A 17 3.65 10.99 -6.16
N SER A 18 2.77 11.58 -5.35
CA SER A 18 2.85 11.49 -3.89
C SER A 18 2.76 10.04 -3.37
N LEU A 19 1.92 9.21 -3.98
CA LEU A 19 1.82 7.78 -3.65
C LEU A 19 3.13 7.03 -3.94
N LEU A 20 3.75 7.28 -5.09
CA LEU A 20 5.01 6.66 -5.50
C LEU A 20 6.18 7.11 -4.62
N ASP A 21 6.24 8.39 -4.27
CA ASP A 21 7.25 8.93 -3.34
C ASP A 21 7.13 8.28 -1.96
N THR A 22 5.89 8.14 -1.47
CA THR A 22 5.60 7.45 -0.20
C THR A 22 6.05 5.98 -0.25
N ALA A 23 5.76 5.27 -1.33
CA ALA A 23 6.21 3.89 -1.50
C ALA A 23 7.74 3.76 -1.53
N SER A 24 8.42 4.69 -2.20
CA SER A 24 9.89 4.75 -2.27
C SER A 24 10.52 4.97 -0.89
N ASP A 25 9.99 5.94 -0.12
CA ASP A 25 10.46 6.21 1.24
C ASP A 25 10.25 5.02 2.17
N LEU A 26 9.07 4.38 2.15
CA LEU A 26 8.78 3.19 2.94
C LEU A 26 9.73 2.03 2.62
N LYS A 27 10.00 1.80 1.33
CA LYS A 27 11.00 0.81 0.88
C LYS A 27 12.38 1.14 1.45
N GLY A 28 12.82 2.40 1.35
CA GLY A 28 14.09 2.85 1.88
C GLY A 28 14.19 2.66 3.40
N LYS A 29 13.14 3.00 4.14
CA LYS A 29 13.06 2.81 5.60
C LYS A 29 13.16 1.32 5.97
N ARG A 30 12.44 0.45 5.28
CA ARG A 30 12.50 -1.01 5.48
C ARG A 30 13.92 -1.54 5.25
N THR A 31 14.58 -1.17 4.16
CA THR A 31 15.96 -1.60 3.86
C THR A 31 16.96 -1.16 4.92
N ARG A 32 16.76 0.01 5.54
CA ARG A 32 17.61 0.53 6.62
C ARG A 32 17.26 -0.02 8.01
N GLY A 33 16.33 -0.98 8.11
CA GLY A 33 15.85 -1.52 9.38
C GLY A 33 15.02 -0.54 10.22
N LYS A 34 14.52 0.55 9.62
CA LYS A 34 13.73 1.62 10.27
C LYS A 34 12.25 1.56 9.88
N ALA A 35 11.69 0.35 9.75
CA ALA A 35 10.27 0.19 9.43
C ALA A 35 9.40 0.78 10.56
N SER A 36 8.34 1.51 10.17
CA SER A 36 7.41 2.17 11.10
C SER A 36 6.23 1.26 11.43
N ALA A 37 5.76 1.26 12.67
CA ALA A 37 4.56 0.53 13.11
C ALA A 37 3.28 1.39 12.98
N SER A 38 3.15 2.19 11.92
CA SER A 38 2.07 3.18 11.76
C SER A 38 0.66 2.58 11.75
N LEU A 39 0.53 1.30 11.38
CA LEU A 39 -0.74 0.56 11.35
C LEU A 39 -0.93 -0.38 12.55
N LYS A 40 -0.17 -0.19 13.64
CA LYS A 40 -0.30 -1.02 14.85
C LYS A 40 -1.75 -1.03 15.34
N ASN A 41 -2.26 -2.22 15.66
CA ASN A 41 -3.63 -2.46 16.11
C ASN A 41 -4.73 -2.14 15.08
N LYS A 42 -4.40 -2.07 13.79
CA LYS A 42 -5.37 -2.03 12.70
C LYS A 42 -5.46 -3.39 12.02
N THR A 43 -6.64 -3.72 11.51
CA THR A 43 -6.91 -4.98 10.81
C THR A 43 -7.39 -4.67 9.40
N LEU A 44 -6.79 -5.33 8.41
CA LEU A 44 -7.21 -5.26 7.00
C LEU A 44 -8.03 -6.51 6.65
N GLY A 45 -9.28 -6.33 6.25
CA GLY A 45 -10.10 -7.39 5.67
C GLY A 45 -9.75 -7.59 4.20
N MET A 46 -9.33 -8.80 3.83
CA MET A 46 -8.99 -9.14 2.44
C MET A 46 -10.01 -10.12 1.86
N LEU A 47 -10.72 -9.69 0.81
CA LEU A 47 -11.73 -10.48 0.11
C LEU A 47 -11.22 -10.79 -1.31
N PHE A 48 -11.09 -12.07 -1.64
CA PHE A 48 -10.60 -12.53 -2.95
C PHE A 48 -11.57 -13.57 -3.53
N GLU A 49 -12.24 -13.25 -4.63
CA GLU A 49 -13.09 -14.20 -5.36
C GLU A 49 -12.28 -15.20 -6.21
N LYS A 50 -11.07 -14.80 -6.61
CA LYS A 50 -10.13 -15.62 -7.39
C LYS A 50 -8.84 -15.82 -6.62
N SER A 51 -8.19 -16.97 -6.80
CA SER A 51 -6.87 -17.23 -6.21
C SER A 51 -5.84 -16.20 -6.68
N SER A 52 -5.18 -15.51 -5.75
CA SER A 52 -4.08 -14.59 -6.06
C SER A 52 -2.94 -14.68 -5.05
N THR A 53 -1.84 -15.32 -5.45
CA THR A 53 -0.65 -15.48 -4.60
C THR A 53 0.08 -14.16 -4.39
N ARG A 54 0.34 -13.41 -5.48
CA ARG A 54 1.11 -12.15 -5.39
C ARG A 54 0.37 -11.12 -4.57
N THR A 55 -0.92 -10.90 -4.86
CA THR A 55 -1.70 -9.86 -4.18
C THR A 55 -1.84 -10.19 -2.70
N ARG A 56 -2.23 -11.43 -2.36
CA ARG A 56 -2.40 -11.84 -0.97
C ARG A 56 -1.11 -11.68 -0.15
N ILE A 57 -0.01 -12.26 -0.62
CA ILE A 57 1.27 -12.22 0.11
C ILE A 57 1.76 -10.78 0.24
N SER A 58 1.63 -9.96 -0.80
CA SER A 58 2.04 -8.55 -0.72
C SER A 58 1.25 -7.76 0.33
N PHE A 59 -0.06 -7.99 0.47
CA PHE A 59 -0.87 -7.32 1.50
C PHE A 59 -0.66 -7.87 2.92
N GLU A 60 -0.32 -9.15 3.07
CA GLU A 60 -0.01 -9.75 4.38
C GLU A 60 1.37 -9.34 4.93
N VAL A 61 2.35 -9.08 4.05
CA VAL A 61 3.74 -8.77 4.42
C VAL A 61 4.05 -7.27 4.47
N ALA A 62 3.19 -6.44 3.86
CA ALA A 62 3.31 -4.99 3.87
C ALA A 62 3.21 -4.43 5.29
#